data_AF-A0A2K6PBR4-F1
#
_entry.id   AF-A0A2K6PBR4-F1
#
_cell.length_a   1.000
_cell.length_b   1.000
_cell.length_c   1.000
_cell.angle_alpha   90.00
_cell.angle_beta   90.00
_cell.angle_gamma   90.00
#
_symmetry.space_group_name_H-M   'P 1'
#
loop_
_entity.id
_entity.type
_entity.pdbx_description
1 polymer ?
#
loop_
_entity_poly.entity_id
_entity_poly.type
_entity_poly.pdbx_seq_one_letter_code
_entity_poly.pdbx_strand_id
1 'polypeptide(L)'
;VMEYRHQLDEIICWLTKAEHAMQKRSTTELGENLQELRVSCLLLSLCLWCPNIILQNHLKLHLHKKNKLLWSHPSVQKVVLVSSASDIPVQSHRTSEISIPADLDKTITELADWLVLIDQMLKSNIVTVGDVEEINKTVSRMKITKADLEQRHPQLDYVFTLAQNLKNKASSSDVRTAITEKLERVKNQWDGTQHGVELRQQQLEDMIIDSLQWDDHREETEELMRKYEARLYILQQARRDPLTKQISDNQILLQELGPGDGIVMAFDNILQKLLEEYGSDDTRNVKETTEYLKTSWINLKQSIADRQNALEAEWRMVQASHRDLENFLKWIQEAEATVNVLADASHRENALQDSILARELKQQMQVSTWETTPVLVIFAL
;
A
#
# COMPACT_ATOMS: atom_id res chain seq x y z
N VAL A 1 63.13 3.55 7.99
CA VAL A 1 62.59 4.45 6.92
C VAL A 1 61.65 3.72 5.96
N MET A 2 62.02 2.56 5.40
CA MET A 2 61.14 1.81 4.47
C MET A 2 59.84 1.32 5.12
N GLU A 3 59.90 0.91 6.39
CA GLU A 3 58.75 0.41 7.16
C GLU A 3 57.74 1.52 7.50
N TYR A 4 58.24 2.74 7.74
CA TYR A 4 57.42 3.93 7.96
C TYR A 4 56.66 4.37 6.71
N ARG A 5 57.28 4.25 5.52
CA ARG A 5 56.62 4.56 4.24
C ARG A 5 55.52 3.56 3.93
N HIS A 6 55.74 2.28 4.22
CA HIS A 6 54.75 1.25 4.01
C HIS A 6 53.51 1.44 4.90
N GLN A 7 53.71 1.79 6.18
CA GLN A 7 52.61 2.08 7.10
C GLN A 7 51.84 3.35 6.71
N LEU A 8 52.52 4.38 6.20
CA LEU A 8 51.87 5.58 5.65
C LEU A 8 51.01 5.27 4.42
N ASP A 9 51.50 4.43 3.51
CA ASP A 9 50.75 4.03 2.32
C ASP A 9 49.51 3.18 2.67
N GLU A 10 49.59 2.35 3.71
CA GLU A 10 48.44 1.62 4.23
C GLU A 10 47.39 2.55 4.85
N ILE A 11 47.82 3.54 5.64
CA ILE A 11 46.94 4.55 6.24
C ILE A 11 46.24 5.38 5.16
N ILE A 12 46.96 5.82 4.12
CA ILE A 12 46.42 6.59 3.01
C ILE A 12 45.41 5.75 2.20
N CYS A 13 45.74 4.49 1.90
CA CYS A 13 44.85 3.57 1.18
C CYS A 13 43.54 3.33 1.96
N TRP A 14 43.63 3.21 3.28
CA TRP A 14 42.47 2.99 4.14
C TRP A 14 41.59 4.25 4.25
N LEU A 15 42.19 5.43 4.45
CA LEU A 15 41.48 6.71 4.47
C LEU A 15 40.71 6.96 3.16
N THR A 16 41.32 6.65 2.02
CA THR A 16 40.68 6.81 0.70
C THR A 16 39.45 5.90 0.56
N LYS A 17 39.51 4.68 1.09
CA LYS A 17 38.37 3.75 1.10
C LYS A 17 37.25 4.21 2.03
N ALA A 18 37.60 4.73 3.21
CA ALA A 18 36.65 5.25 4.18
C ALA A 18 35.92 6.50 3.65
N GLU A 19 36.64 7.43 3.02
CA GLU A 19 36.07 8.62 2.38
C GLU A 19 35.09 8.25 1.26
N HIS A 20 35.46 7.29 0.40
CA HIS A 20 34.60 6.83 -0.68
C HIS A 20 33.34 6.11 -0.17
N ALA A 21 33.42 5.41 0.96
CA ALA A 21 32.27 4.79 1.62
C ALA A 21 31.33 5.83 2.26
N MET A 22 31.88 6.92 2.80
CA MET A 22 31.11 8.04 3.34
C MET A 22 30.44 8.87 2.25
N GLN A 23 31.12 9.13 1.13
CA GLN A 23 30.55 9.83 -0.03
C GLN A 23 29.45 9.01 -0.71
N LYS A 24 29.58 7.68 -0.79
CA LYS A 24 28.52 6.80 -1.30
C LYS A 24 27.27 6.78 -0.40
N ARG A 25 27.39 7.15 0.88
CA ARG A 25 26.28 7.36 1.83
C ARG A 25 25.59 8.72 1.66
N SER A 26 26.22 9.70 1.00
CA SER A 26 25.72 11.10 0.90
C SER A 26 24.75 11.36 -0.26
N THR A 27 24.55 10.42 -1.19
CA THR A 27 23.68 10.61 -2.38
C THR A 27 22.18 10.42 -2.15
N THR A 28 21.75 10.18 -0.90
CA THR A 28 20.33 10.20 -0.52
C THR A 28 20.15 11.11 0.69
N GLU A 29 19.92 12.38 0.39
CA GLU A 29 19.32 13.42 1.25
C GLU A 29 19.74 13.41 2.73
N LEU A 30 20.91 13.97 3.05
CA LEU A 30 21.23 14.35 4.43
C LEU A 30 22.12 15.59 4.49
N GLY A 31 21.61 16.71 3.98
CA GLY A 31 22.01 18.00 4.52
C GLY A 31 21.40 18.13 5.93
N GLU A 32 22.20 18.57 6.90
CA GLU A 32 21.73 19.18 8.15
C GLU A 32 21.52 18.31 9.41
N ASN A 33 22.28 17.22 9.60
CA ASN A 33 22.42 16.63 10.94
C ASN A 33 23.88 16.54 11.39
N LEU A 34 24.44 17.70 11.77
CA LEU A 34 25.12 18.03 13.04
C LEU A 34 25.91 16.98 13.86
N GLN A 35 26.34 15.87 13.26
CA GLN A 35 27.41 14.99 13.76
C GLN A 35 28.69 15.09 12.92
N GLU A 36 28.62 15.65 11.70
CA GLU A 36 29.79 15.92 10.85
C GLU A 36 30.75 16.96 11.44
N LEU A 37 30.30 17.82 12.38
CA LEU A 37 31.19 18.77 13.05
C LEU A 37 32.14 18.11 14.06
N ARG A 38 31.81 16.92 14.60
CA ARG A 38 32.73 16.20 15.50
C ARG A 38 33.80 15.42 14.73
N VAL A 39 33.43 14.83 13.59
CA VAL A 39 34.38 14.16 12.69
C VAL A 39 35.27 15.18 12.00
N SER A 40 34.73 16.35 11.63
CA SER A 40 35.53 17.48 11.13
C SER A 40 36.47 18.05 12.18
N CYS A 41 36.07 18.16 13.46
CA CYS A 41 36.97 18.56 14.55
C CYS A 41 38.03 17.50 14.86
N LEU A 42 37.73 16.21 14.74
CA LEU A 42 38.69 15.12 14.89
C LEU A 42 39.69 15.09 13.71
N LEU A 43 39.22 15.31 12.47
CA LEU A 43 40.06 15.51 11.29
C LEU A 43 40.92 16.77 11.38
N LEU A 44 40.37 17.89 11.89
CA LEU A 44 41.13 19.12 12.19
C LEU A 44 42.17 18.87 13.29
N SER A 45 41.85 18.05 14.30
CA SER A 45 42.80 17.68 15.37
C SER A 45 43.93 16.77 14.86
N LEU A 46 43.63 15.85 13.93
CA LEU A 46 44.64 15.05 13.24
C LEU A 46 45.52 15.91 12.32
N CYS A 47 44.94 16.90 11.62
CA CYS A 47 45.68 17.87 10.81
C CYS A 47 46.59 18.78 11.65
N LEU A 48 46.24 19.04 12.92
CA LEU A 48 47.06 19.78 13.88
C LEU A 48 48.21 18.94 14.48
N TRP A 49 48.15 17.60 14.36
CA TRP A 49 49.18 16.66 14.85
C TRP A 49 50.28 16.31 13.83
N CYS A 50 50.30 16.96 12.65
CA CYS A 50 51.39 16.88 11.68
C CYS A 50 52.12 18.23 11.53
N PRO A 51 53.10 18.55 12.38
CA PRO A 51 53.92 19.74 12.19
C PRO A 51 55.06 19.43 11.21
N ASN A 52 54.74 19.33 9.91
CA ASN A 52 55.61 19.78 8.81
C ASN A 52 55.01 19.45 7.42
N ILE A 53 54.46 20.50 6.80
CA ILE A 53 54.68 20.96 5.42
C ILE A 53 54.75 19.87 4.33
N ILE A 54 53.72 19.89 3.45
CA ILE A 54 53.61 19.41 2.05
C ILE A 54 52.35 18.56 1.88
N LEU A 55 51.18 19.18 1.81
CA LEU A 55 50.00 18.61 1.10
C LEU A 55 48.86 19.62 0.91
N GLN A 56 49.13 20.93 0.97
CA GLN A 56 48.08 21.94 0.79
C GLN A 56 47.69 22.23 -0.68
N ASN A 57 48.30 21.57 -1.68
CA ASN A 57 48.16 22.01 -3.08
C ASN A 57 47.45 21.06 -4.05
N HIS A 58 46.93 19.90 -3.64
CA HIS A 58 46.36 18.94 -4.61
C HIS A 58 44.84 18.88 -4.70
N LEU A 59 44.07 19.53 -3.83
CA LEU A 59 42.60 19.37 -3.80
C LEU A 59 41.79 20.37 -4.65
N LYS A 60 42.41 21.20 -5.48
CA LYS A 60 41.73 22.37 -6.10
C LYS A 60 41.40 22.26 -7.59
N LEU A 61 41.53 21.10 -8.25
CA LEU A 61 41.47 21.07 -9.73
C LEU A 61 40.51 20.08 -10.42
N HIS A 62 39.55 19.44 -9.75
CA HIS A 62 38.72 18.44 -10.45
C HIS A 62 37.18 18.53 -10.32
N LEU A 63 36.62 19.65 -9.87
CA LEU A 63 35.16 19.87 -9.93
C LEU A 63 34.77 21.22 -10.54
N HIS A 64 35.31 21.51 -11.73
CA HIS A 64 34.74 22.56 -12.59
C HIS A 64 34.75 22.13 -14.05
N LYS A 65 33.64 21.50 -14.48
CA LYS A 65 33.05 21.47 -15.84
C LYS A 65 32.10 20.26 -15.93
N LYS A 66 30.90 20.31 -16.50
CA LYS A 66 30.00 21.39 -16.92
C LYS A 66 28.70 20.68 -17.35
N ASN A 67 27.55 21.28 -17.01
CA ASN A 67 26.20 20.94 -17.46
C ASN A 67 26.01 21.02 -18.99
N LYS A 68 25.08 20.20 -19.53
CA LYS A 68 23.88 20.58 -20.34
C LYS A 68 23.27 19.30 -20.96
N LEU A 69 22.00 18.91 -20.77
CA LEU A 69 20.66 19.48 -21.06
C LEU A 69 20.18 19.31 -22.52
N LEU A 70 19.06 18.56 -22.65
CA LEU A 70 17.82 18.83 -23.41
C LEU A 70 17.50 18.12 -24.76
N TRP A 71 16.19 17.81 -24.89
CA TRP A 71 15.28 17.58 -26.06
C TRP A 71 15.15 16.16 -26.67
N SER A 72 14.01 15.68 -27.19
CA SER A 72 12.54 15.95 -27.16
C SER A 72 11.87 15.01 -28.21
N HIS A 73 10.65 14.51 -27.96
CA HIS A 73 9.77 13.82 -28.96
C HIS A 73 9.12 14.81 -29.95
N PRO A 74 8.65 14.35 -31.15
CA PRO A 74 7.19 14.29 -31.49
C PRO A 74 6.79 13.13 -32.46
N SER A 75 5.61 12.45 -32.38
CA SER A 75 4.27 12.71 -32.97
C SER A 75 3.84 11.63 -34.02
N VAL A 76 2.74 10.86 -33.85
CA VAL A 76 1.30 10.98 -34.28
C VAL A 76 0.94 10.53 -35.71
N GLN A 77 -0.02 9.58 -35.85
CA GLN A 77 -1.22 9.58 -36.75
C GLN A 77 -2.01 8.24 -36.64
N LYS A 78 -3.19 8.05 -37.27
CA LYS A 78 -4.61 8.40 -36.99
C LYS A 78 -5.48 7.44 -37.86
N VAL A 79 -6.80 7.31 -37.59
CA VAL A 79 -7.94 6.94 -38.50
C VAL A 79 -8.36 5.43 -38.56
N VAL A 80 -9.61 4.92 -38.71
CA VAL A 80 -11.07 5.27 -38.56
C VAL A 80 -11.91 3.95 -38.69
N LEU A 81 -13.11 3.94 -38.07
CA LEU A 81 -14.38 3.15 -38.16
C LEU A 81 -14.68 2.12 -39.29
N VAL A 82 -15.52 1.10 -39.00
CA VAL A 82 -16.98 0.98 -39.34
C VAL A 82 -17.58 -0.40 -38.95
N SER A 83 -18.85 -0.38 -38.51
CA SER A 83 -19.80 -1.42 -38.07
C SER A 83 -20.24 -2.48 -39.11
N SER A 84 -20.97 -3.53 -38.69
CA SER A 84 -22.37 -3.79 -39.14
C SER A 84 -23.06 -4.96 -38.40
N ALA A 85 -24.40 -4.87 -38.36
CA ALA A 85 -25.38 -5.71 -37.67
C ALA A 85 -25.96 -6.83 -38.57
N SER A 86 -26.77 -7.73 -37.98
CA SER A 86 -27.76 -8.52 -38.73
C SER A 86 -28.96 -8.88 -37.85
N ASP A 87 -30.16 -8.52 -38.30
CA ASP A 87 -31.49 -8.95 -37.83
C ASP A 87 -32.02 -10.08 -38.73
N ILE A 88 -32.79 -11.04 -38.16
CA ILE A 88 -33.83 -11.81 -38.87
C ILE A 88 -34.99 -12.09 -37.89
N PRO A 89 -36.25 -11.75 -38.25
CA PRO A 89 -37.46 -12.14 -37.50
C PRO A 89 -38.22 -13.27 -38.21
N VAL A 90 -38.86 -14.18 -37.45
CA VAL A 90 -39.93 -15.05 -37.98
C VAL A 90 -41.07 -15.21 -36.95
N GLN A 91 -42.28 -14.96 -37.45
CA GLN A 91 -43.59 -14.96 -36.79
C GLN A 91 -44.19 -16.36 -36.58
N SER A 92 -45.12 -16.41 -35.60
CA SER A 92 -46.45 -17.06 -35.62
C SER A 92 -46.54 -18.59 -35.63
N HIS A 93 -47.36 -19.16 -34.74
CA HIS A 93 -48.62 -19.82 -35.13
C HIS A 93 -49.57 -19.99 -33.92
N ARG A 94 -50.79 -19.47 -34.10
CA ARG A 94 -51.95 -19.50 -33.20
C ARG A 94 -52.76 -20.78 -33.47
N THR A 95 -53.09 -21.54 -32.43
CA THR A 95 -53.95 -22.74 -32.52
C THR A 95 -55.40 -22.37 -32.25
N SER A 96 -56.31 -22.95 -33.04
CA SER A 96 -57.73 -22.63 -33.18
C SER A 96 -58.56 -22.78 -31.89
N GLU A 97 -59.44 -21.80 -31.65
CA GLU A 97 -60.31 -21.68 -30.48
C GLU A 97 -61.62 -22.47 -30.65
N ILE A 98 -62.00 -23.15 -29.56
CA ILE A 98 -63.31 -23.76 -29.32
C ILE A 98 -64.24 -22.65 -28.83
N SER A 99 -65.34 -22.40 -29.55
CA SER A 99 -66.19 -21.21 -29.42
C SER A 99 -66.92 -21.12 -28.07
N ILE A 100 -66.33 -20.37 -27.15
CA ILE A 100 -67.00 -19.70 -26.02
C ILE A 100 -67.60 -18.37 -26.58
N PRO A 101 -68.62 -17.76 -25.96
CA PRO A 101 -69.14 -16.47 -26.44
C PRO A 101 -68.02 -15.43 -26.59
N ALA A 102 -67.94 -14.80 -27.77
CA ALA A 102 -66.82 -13.94 -28.17
C ALA A 102 -66.49 -12.82 -27.16
N ASP A 103 -67.47 -12.37 -26.37
CA ASP A 103 -67.31 -11.33 -25.36
C ASP A 103 -66.55 -11.83 -24.10
N LEU A 104 -66.80 -13.07 -23.66
CA LEU A 104 -66.05 -13.68 -22.56
C LEU A 104 -64.62 -14.03 -22.99
N ASP A 105 -64.46 -14.58 -24.20
CA ASP A 105 -63.14 -14.95 -24.72
C ASP A 105 -62.24 -13.73 -24.92
N LYS A 106 -62.82 -12.62 -25.38
CA LYS A 106 -62.12 -11.35 -25.53
C LYS A 106 -61.67 -10.79 -24.18
N THR A 107 -62.58 -10.68 -23.21
CA THR A 107 -62.25 -10.12 -21.87
C THR A 107 -61.23 -10.98 -21.12
N ILE A 108 -61.31 -12.31 -21.22
CA ILE A 108 -60.29 -13.20 -20.66
C ILE A 108 -58.92 -12.97 -21.31
N THR A 109 -58.88 -12.91 -22.65
CA THR A 109 -57.61 -12.74 -23.38
C THR A 109 -56.96 -11.39 -23.05
N GLU A 110 -57.73 -10.30 -23.02
CA GLU A 110 -57.23 -8.98 -22.64
C GLU A 110 -56.65 -8.95 -21.22
N LEU A 111 -57.30 -9.62 -20.27
CA LEU A 111 -56.81 -9.74 -18.89
C LEU A 111 -55.53 -10.58 -18.82
N ALA A 112 -55.51 -11.74 -19.50
CA ALA A 112 -54.36 -12.63 -19.53
C ALA A 112 -53.14 -11.96 -20.19
N ASP A 113 -53.33 -11.25 -21.31
CA ASP A 113 -52.28 -10.51 -22.01
C ASP A 113 -51.72 -9.39 -21.12
N TRP A 114 -52.58 -8.67 -20.40
CA TRP A 114 -52.15 -7.64 -19.46
C TRP A 114 -51.33 -8.22 -18.29
N LEU A 115 -51.73 -9.37 -17.73
CA LEU A 115 -50.95 -10.07 -16.70
C LEU A 115 -49.57 -10.52 -17.24
N VAL A 116 -49.50 -11.00 -18.49
CA VAL A 116 -48.22 -11.35 -19.13
C VAL A 116 -47.26 -10.15 -19.19
N LEU A 117 -47.77 -8.95 -19.45
CA LEU A 117 -46.94 -7.74 -19.46
C LEU A 117 -46.34 -7.43 -18.09
N ILE A 118 -47.10 -7.65 -17.01
CA ILE A 118 -46.61 -7.48 -15.63
C ILE A 118 -45.54 -8.54 -15.34
N ASP A 119 -45.78 -9.80 -15.67
CA ASP A 119 -44.79 -10.88 -15.47
C ASP A 119 -43.49 -10.62 -16.23
N GLN A 120 -43.58 -10.11 -17.46
CA GLN A 120 -42.41 -9.70 -18.24
C GLN A 120 -41.67 -8.54 -17.58
N MET A 121 -42.42 -7.55 -17.10
CA MET A 121 -41.87 -6.41 -16.37
C MET A 121 -41.14 -6.87 -15.10
N LEU A 122 -41.71 -7.78 -14.31
CA LEU A 122 -41.08 -8.36 -13.13
C LEU A 122 -39.78 -9.10 -13.46
N LYS A 123 -39.76 -9.90 -14.54
CA LYS A 123 -38.55 -10.61 -15.00
C LYS A 123 -37.42 -9.66 -15.41
N SER A 124 -37.78 -8.50 -15.97
CA SER A 124 -36.82 -7.46 -16.34
C SER A 124 -36.55 -6.44 -15.23
N ASN A 125 -37.12 -6.63 -14.03
CA ASN A 125 -36.99 -5.69 -12.94
C ASN A 125 -35.69 -5.88 -12.19
N ILE A 126 -34.59 -5.44 -12.81
CA ILE A 126 -33.24 -5.45 -12.22
C ILE A 126 -32.94 -4.05 -11.68
N VAL A 127 -32.36 -3.98 -10.48
CA VAL A 127 -31.87 -2.74 -9.85
C VAL A 127 -30.41 -2.89 -9.45
N THR A 128 -29.74 -1.78 -9.16
CA THR A 128 -28.38 -1.79 -8.61
C THR A 128 -28.43 -1.92 -7.09
N VAL A 129 -27.91 -3.03 -6.56
CA VAL A 129 -27.77 -3.23 -5.12
C VAL A 129 -26.81 -2.18 -4.56
N GLY A 130 -27.17 -1.56 -3.44
CA GLY A 130 -26.43 -0.43 -2.87
C GLY A 130 -26.87 0.95 -3.38
N ASP A 131 -27.63 1.05 -4.48
CA ASP A 131 -28.24 2.32 -4.91
C ASP A 131 -29.64 2.48 -4.29
N VAL A 132 -29.67 2.99 -3.06
CA VAL A 132 -30.90 3.17 -2.29
C VAL A 132 -31.90 4.09 -3.00
N GLU A 133 -31.45 5.06 -3.80
CA GLU A 133 -32.34 5.96 -4.53
C GLU A 133 -33.04 5.25 -5.70
N GLU A 134 -32.29 4.47 -6.49
CA GLU A 134 -32.83 3.63 -7.56
C GLU A 134 -33.81 2.59 -7.02
N ILE A 135 -33.45 1.90 -5.93
CA ILE A 135 -34.28 0.88 -5.30
C ILE A 135 -35.61 1.50 -4.82
N ASN A 136 -35.57 2.66 -4.15
CA ASN A 136 -36.78 3.36 -3.69
C ASN A 136 -37.72 3.79 -4.85
N LYS A 137 -37.15 4.27 -5.96
CA LYS A 137 -37.93 4.58 -7.18
C LYS A 137 -38.63 3.33 -7.70
N THR A 138 -37.94 2.20 -7.69
CA THR A 138 -38.50 0.91 -8.12
C THR A 138 -39.57 0.39 -7.18
N VAL A 139 -39.39 0.48 -5.86
CA VAL A 139 -40.42 0.17 -4.85
C VAL A 139 -41.68 0.99 -5.10
N SER A 140 -41.53 2.29 -5.38
CA SER A 140 -42.66 3.17 -5.68
C SER A 140 -43.42 2.70 -6.93
N ARG A 141 -42.71 2.24 -7.96
CA ARG A 141 -43.32 1.65 -9.17
C ARG A 141 -44.01 0.31 -8.90
N MET A 142 -43.47 -0.52 -8.01
CA MET A 142 -44.13 -1.77 -7.57
C MET A 142 -45.43 -1.47 -6.83
N LYS A 143 -45.45 -0.45 -5.96
CA LYS A 143 -46.67 0.00 -5.26
C LYS A 143 -47.75 0.45 -6.23
N ILE A 144 -47.39 1.16 -7.30
CA ILE A 144 -48.31 1.55 -8.37
C ILE A 144 -48.85 0.29 -9.09
N THR A 145 -47.97 -0.63 -9.48
CA THR A 145 -48.36 -1.87 -10.16
C THR A 145 -49.30 -2.73 -9.30
N LYS A 146 -49.04 -2.79 -8.00
CA LYS A 146 -49.92 -3.46 -7.02
C LYS A 146 -51.29 -2.78 -6.96
N ALA A 147 -51.35 -1.46 -6.90
CA ALA A 147 -52.61 -0.72 -6.91
C ALA A 147 -53.38 -0.92 -8.23
N ASP A 148 -52.69 -1.01 -9.37
CA ASP A 148 -53.31 -1.30 -10.67
C ASP A 148 -53.93 -2.70 -10.70
N LEU A 149 -53.27 -3.70 -10.10
CA LEU A 149 -53.84 -5.05 -9.87
C LEU A 149 -55.09 -4.98 -8.99
N GLU A 150 -55.02 -4.31 -7.84
CA GLU A 150 -56.19 -4.15 -6.96
C GLU A 150 -57.37 -3.47 -7.67
N GLN A 151 -57.11 -2.46 -8.50
CA GLN A 151 -58.13 -1.76 -9.28
C GLN A 151 -58.79 -2.66 -10.35
N ARG A 152 -58.06 -3.64 -10.90
CA ARG A 152 -58.58 -4.58 -11.90
C ARG A 152 -59.23 -5.82 -11.32
N HIS A 153 -59.14 -6.05 -10.01
CA HIS A 153 -59.81 -7.17 -9.34
C HIS A 153 -61.31 -7.29 -9.66
N PRO A 154 -62.11 -6.19 -9.71
CA PRO A 154 -63.51 -6.28 -10.12
C PRO A 154 -63.73 -6.78 -11.55
N GLN A 155 -62.77 -6.57 -12.46
CA GLN A 155 -62.83 -7.12 -13.83
C GLN A 155 -62.64 -8.64 -13.82
N LEU A 156 -61.73 -9.14 -12.97
CA LEU A 156 -61.58 -10.57 -12.73
C LEU A 156 -62.88 -11.17 -12.17
N ASP A 157 -63.47 -10.54 -11.15
CA ASP A 157 -64.75 -10.98 -10.56
C ASP A 157 -65.89 -11.01 -11.59
N TYR A 158 -65.92 -10.03 -12.49
CA TYR A 158 -66.87 -9.97 -13.59
C TYR A 158 -66.69 -11.14 -14.57
N VAL A 159 -65.45 -11.44 -14.98
CA VAL A 159 -65.11 -12.58 -15.83
C VAL A 159 -65.53 -13.89 -15.18
N PHE A 160 -65.27 -14.05 -13.87
CA PHE A 160 -65.72 -15.21 -13.10
C PHE A 160 -67.25 -15.35 -13.11
N THR A 161 -67.96 -14.25 -12.84
CA THR A 161 -69.43 -14.23 -12.83
C THR A 161 -70.01 -14.60 -14.19
N LEU A 162 -69.47 -14.02 -15.28
CA LEU A 162 -69.91 -14.30 -16.65
C LEU A 162 -69.63 -15.77 -17.03
N ALA A 163 -68.44 -16.28 -16.70
CA ALA A 163 -68.07 -17.68 -16.92
C ALA A 163 -68.99 -18.66 -16.16
N GLN A 164 -69.35 -18.38 -14.90
CA GLN A 164 -70.29 -19.22 -14.15
C GLN A 164 -71.70 -19.19 -14.77
N ASN A 165 -72.18 -18.02 -15.18
CA ASN A 165 -73.47 -17.89 -15.85
C ASN A 165 -73.52 -18.68 -17.17
N LEU A 166 -72.44 -18.67 -17.94
CA LEU A 166 -72.31 -19.45 -19.17
C LEU A 166 -72.23 -20.95 -18.90
N LYS A 167 -71.49 -21.36 -17.87
CA LYS A 167 -71.42 -22.77 -17.44
C LYS A 167 -72.80 -23.30 -17.04
N ASN A 168 -73.62 -22.49 -16.36
CA ASN A 168 -74.98 -22.87 -15.94
C ASN A 168 -75.95 -23.00 -17.13
N LYS A 169 -75.70 -22.26 -18.23
CA LYS A 169 -76.51 -22.31 -19.46
C LYS A 169 -76.01 -23.35 -20.48
N ALA A 170 -74.77 -23.84 -20.33
CA ALA A 170 -74.16 -24.78 -21.27
C ALA A 170 -74.72 -26.19 -21.10
N SER A 171 -75.31 -26.72 -22.19
CA SER A 171 -75.84 -28.09 -22.23
C SER A 171 -74.75 -29.15 -22.42
N SER A 172 -73.64 -28.78 -23.06
CA SER A 172 -72.51 -29.67 -23.34
C SER A 172 -71.56 -29.78 -22.14
N SER A 173 -71.17 -31.01 -21.80
CA SER A 173 -70.17 -31.25 -20.76
C SER A 173 -68.79 -30.70 -21.14
N ASP A 174 -68.38 -30.87 -22.39
CA ASP A 174 -67.07 -30.45 -22.88
C ASP A 174 -66.90 -28.92 -22.81
N VAL A 175 -67.97 -28.17 -23.13
CA VAL A 175 -67.98 -26.70 -23.02
C VAL A 175 -67.86 -26.27 -21.56
N ARG A 176 -68.55 -26.94 -20.63
CA ARG A 176 -68.44 -26.65 -19.19
C ARG A 176 -67.02 -26.90 -18.67
N THR A 177 -66.38 -27.98 -19.11
CA THR A 177 -65.00 -28.30 -18.77
C THR A 177 -64.03 -27.26 -19.32
N ALA A 178 -64.13 -26.91 -20.61
CA ALA A 178 -63.26 -25.91 -21.24
C ALA A 178 -63.35 -24.52 -20.60
N ILE A 179 -64.57 -24.08 -20.23
CA ILE A 179 -64.76 -22.82 -19.48
C ILE A 179 -64.08 -22.90 -18.11
N THR A 180 -64.20 -24.04 -17.41
CA THR A 180 -63.61 -24.23 -16.09
C THR A 180 -62.08 -24.20 -16.15
N GLU A 181 -61.48 -24.92 -17.10
CA GLU A 181 -60.02 -24.92 -17.32
C GLU A 181 -59.50 -23.53 -17.69
N LYS A 182 -60.22 -22.79 -18.56
CA LYS A 182 -59.83 -21.43 -18.95
C LYS A 182 -59.89 -20.48 -17.76
N LEU A 183 -60.92 -20.58 -16.91
CA LEU A 183 -61.07 -19.77 -15.72
C LEU A 183 -59.99 -20.06 -14.68
N GLU A 184 -59.66 -21.33 -14.46
CA GLU A 184 -58.59 -21.76 -13.57
C GLU A 184 -57.23 -21.24 -14.03
N ARG A 185 -56.93 -21.28 -15.33
CA ARG A 185 -55.69 -20.70 -15.87
C ARG A 185 -55.56 -19.20 -15.59
N VAL A 186 -56.61 -18.41 -15.86
CA VAL A 186 -56.60 -16.97 -15.62
C VAL A 186 -56.46 -16.66 -14.13
N LYS A 187 -57.14 -17.43 -13.28
CA LYS A 187 -57.03 -17.30 -11.83
C LYS A 187 -55.61 -17.56 -11.35
N ASN A 188 -55.03 -18.68 -11.76
CA ASN A 188 -53.68 -19.06 -11.36
C ASN A 188 -52.65 -18.03 -11.87
N GLN A 189 -52.86 -17.48 -13.07
CA GLN A 189 -52.02 -16.41 -13.59
C GLN A 189 -52.17 -15.12 -12.78
N TRP A 190 -53.40 -14.73 -12.43
CA TRP A 190 -53.67 -13.57 -11.57
C TRP A 190 -52.99 -13.73 -10.21
N ASP A 191 -53.26 -14.84 -9.53
CA ASP A 191 -52.71 -15.13 -8.19
C ASP A 191 -51.18 -15.17 -8.24
N GLY A 192 -50.60 -15.78 -9.28
CA GLY A 192 -49.15 -15.81 -9.49
C GLY A 192 -48.53 -14.43 -9.76
N THR A 193 -49.17 -13.63 -10.61
CA THR A 193 -48.71 -12.26 -10.93
C THR A 193 -48.79 -11.37 -9.69
N GLN A 194 -49.93 -11.40 -8.97
CA GLN A 194 -50.14 -10.64 -7.74
C GLN A 194 -49.10 -11.02 -6.68
N HIS A 195 -48.90 -12.32 -6.45
CA HIS A 195 -47.88 -12.81 -5.53
C HIS A 195 -46.46 -12.38 -5.95
N GLY A 196 -46.14 -12.44 -7.25
CA GLY A 196 -44.85 -12.01 -7.79
C GLY A 196 -44.57 -10.52 -7.55
N VAL A 197 -45.58 -9.65 -7.74
CA VAL A 197 -45.46 -8.22 -7.44
C VAL A 197 -45.23 -7.98 -5.94
N GLU A 198 -45.97 -8.66 -5.07
CA GLU A 198 -45.81 -8.52 -3.61
C GLU A 198 -44.44 -9.01 -3.14
N LEU A 199 -44.01 -10.18 -3.61
CA LEU A 199 -42.71 -10.74 -3.26
C LEU A 199 -41.57 -9.84 -3.73
N ARG A 200 -41.64 -9.34 -4.97
CA ARG A 200 -40.61 -8.42 -5.48
C ARG A 200 -40.61 -7.10 -4.75
N GLN A 201 -41.77 -6.54 -4.40
CA GLN A 201 -41.85 -5.33 -3.59
C GLN A 201 -41.17 -5.55 -2.23
N GLN A 202 -41.47 -6.66 -1.53
CA GLN A 202 -40.87 -6.98 -0.24
C GLN A 202 -39.35 -7.15 -0.37
N GLN A 203 -38.87 -7.88 -1.38
CA GLN A 203 -37.44 -8.08 -1.61
C GLN A 203 -36.71 -6.74 -1.81
N LEU A 204 -37.31 -5.79 -2.53
CA LEU A 204 -36.73 -4.45 -2.72
C LEU A 204 -36.74 -3.62 -1.42
N GLU A 205 -37.78 -3.76 -0.60
CA GLU A 205 -37.85 -3.10 0.72
C GLU A 205 -36.79 -3.66 1.68
N ASP A 206 -36.56 -4.97 1.69
CA ASP A 206 -35.50 -5.61 2.45
C ASP A 206 -34.11 -5.20 1.91
N MET A 207 -33.95 -5.13 0.59
CA MET A 207 -32.71 -4.69 -0.07
C MET A 207 -32.32 -3.26 0.32
N ILE A 208 -33.28 -2.37 0.55
CA ILE A 208 -32.98 -1.01 1.05
C ILE A 208 -32.30 -1.08 2.42
N ILE A 209 -32.84 -1.89 3.33
CA ILE A 209 -32.32 -2.01 4.70
C ILE A 209 -30.90 -2.55 4.66
N ASP A 210 -30.67 -3.60 3.88
CA ASP A 210 -29.34 -4.22 3.77
C ASP A 210 -28.34 -3.33 3.03
N SER A 211 -28.79 -2.58 2.02
CA SER A 211 -27.96 -1.61 1.30
C SER A 211 -27.52 -0.47 2.23
N LEU A 212 -28.39 0.00 3.12
CA LEU A 212 -28.05 1.00 4.14
C LEU A 212 -27.05 0.43 5.16
N GLN A 213 -27.25 -0.80 5.63
CA GLN A 213 -26.29 -1.44 6.52
C GLN A 213 -24.92 -1.62 5.86
N TRP A 214 -24.87 -1.95 4.58
CA TRP A 214 -23.63 -2.01 3.82
C TRP A 214 -22.96 -0.64 3.73
N ASP A 215 -23.73 0.42 3.51
CA ASP A 215 -23.26 1.81 3.50
C ASP A 215 -22.63 2.21 4.84
N ASP A 216 -23.30 1.90 5.95
CA ASP A 216 -22.81 2.17 7.30
C ASP A 216 -21.46 1.48 7.58
N HIS A 217 -21.34 0.19 7.21
CA HIS A 217 -20.08 -0.56 7.39
C HIS A 217 -18.98 -0.08 6.43
N ARG A 218 -19.34 0.41 5.24
CA ARG A 218 -18.41 1.06 4.32
C ARG A 218 -17.84 2.31 4.96
N GLU A 219 -18.68 3.19 5.49
CA GLU A 219 -18.26 4.43 6.16
C GLU A 219 -17.40 4.13 7.41
N GLU A 220 -17.79 3.15 8.22
CA GLU A 220 -17.00 2.71 9.38
C GLU A 220 -15.58 2.25 8.97
N THR A 221 -15.49 1.48 7.89
CA THR A 221 -14.22 1.00 7.33
C THR A 221 -13.37 2.15 6.76
N GLU A 222 -13.99 3.12 6.09
CA GLU A 222 -13.30 4.31 5.58
C GLU A 222 -12.77 5.22 6.70
N GLU A 223 -13.56 5.42 7.76
CA GLU A 223 -13.13 6.17 8.95
C GLU A 223 -11.96 5.47 9.66
N LEU A 224 -12.04 4.15 9.80
CA LEU A 224 -10.95 3.33 10.31
C LEU A 224 -9.66 3.58 9.53
N MET A 225 -9.71 3.50 8.20
CA MET A 225 -8.55 3.75 7.35
C MET A 225 -8.02 5.18 7.51
N ARG A 226 -8.89 6.20 7.44
CA ARG A 226 -8.49 7.60 7.62
C ARG A 226 -7.79 7.83 8.96
N LYS A 227 -8.27 7.23 10.05
CA LYS A 227 -7.64 7.29 11.37
C LYS A 227 -6.21 6.74 11.37
N TYR A 228 -6.00 5.53 10.82
CA TYR A 228 -4.68 4.90 10.83
C TYR A 228 -3.71 5.51 9.81
N GLU A 229 -4.21 5.98 8.67
CA GLU A 229 -3.42 6.76 7.70
C GLU A 229 -2.92 8.07 8.31
N ALA A 230 -3.80 8.82 8.99
CA ALA A 230 -3.41 10.05 9.68
C ALA A 230 -2.36 9.79 10.76
N ARG A 231 -2.53 8.70 11.53
CA ARG A 231 -1.56 8.32 12.55
C ARG A 231 -0.21 7.90 11.96
N LEU A 232 -0.21 7.11 10.89
CA LEU A 232 1.00 6.76 10.14
C LEU A 232 1.71 8.01 9.62
N TYR A 233 0.96 8.95 9.04
CA TYR A 233 1.50 10.21 8.55
C TYR A 233 2.19 11.02 9.66
N ILE A 234 1.54 11.17 10.83
CA ILE A 234 2.14 11.86 11.98
C ILE A 234 3.47 11.21 12.39
N LEU A 235 3.51 9.87 12.48
CA LEU A 235 4.74 9.15 12.83
C LEU A 235 5.82 9.33 11.76
N GLN A 236 5.47 9.39 10.48
CA GLN A 236 6.41 9.65 9.39
C GLN A 236 6.99 11.06 9.40
N GLN A 237 6.28 12.04 9.95
CA GLN A 237 6.78 13.42 10.12
C GLN A 237 7.67 13.57 11.36
N ALA A 238 7.51 12.71 12.37
CA ALA A 238 8.29 12.72 13.61
C ALA A 238 9.73 12.16 13.47
N ARG A 239 10.39 12.33 12.31
CA ARG A 239 11.72 11.74 12.03
C ARG A 239 12.85 12.26 12.91
N ARG A 240 12.65 13.39 13.58
CA ARG A 240 13.64 14.02 14.48
C ARG A 240 13.65 13.38 15.87
N ASP A 241 12.65 12.59 16.21
CA ASP A 241 12.62 11.87 17.48
C ASP A 241 13.72 10.79 17.53
N PRO A 242 14.21 10.42 18.73
CA PRO A 242 15.15 9.31 18.86
C PRO A 242 14.64 8.05 18.17
N LEU A 243 15.52 7.32 17.47
CA LEU A 243 15.13 6.14 16.69
C LEU A 243 14.44 5.07 17.54
N THR A 244 14.86 4.89 18.80
CA THR A 244 14.21 3.99 19.75
C THR A 244 12.75 4.37 20.06
N LYS A 245 12.44 5.68 20.11
CA LYS A 245 11.08 6.19 20.28
C LYS A 245 10.25 5.97 19.02
N GLN A 246 10.83 6.23 17.84
CA GLN A 246 10.14 5.97 16.57
C GLN A 246 9.76 4.49 16.42
N ILE A 247 10.65 3.58 16.82
CA ILE A 247 10.40 2.13 16.86
C ILE A 247 9.28 1.80 17.85
N SER A 248 9.31 2.32 19.08
CA SER A 248 8.27 2.03 20.06
C SER A 248 6.89 2.55 19.63
N ASP A 249 6.83 3.76 19.09
CA ASP A 249 5.57 4.39 18.69
C ASP A 249 4.94 3.68 17.48
N ASN A 250 5.77 3.22 16.53
CA ASN A 250 5.30 2.44 15.40
C ASN A 250 4.88 1.01 15.81
N GLN A 251 5.57 0.40 16.77
CA GLN A 251 5.16 -0.87 17.35
C GLN A 251 3.80 -0.78 18.06
N ILE A 252 3.52 0.32 18.76
CA ILE A 252 2.20 0.58 19.36
C ILE A 252 1.14 0.68 18.25
N LEU A 253 1.43 1.41 17.17
CA LEU A 253 0.51 1.51 16.04
C LEU A 253 0.16 0.13 15.46
N LEU A 254 1.15 -0.76 15.31
CA LEU A 254 0.91 -2.14 14.85
C LEU A 254 -0.03 -2.92 15.78
N GLN A 255 0.14 -2.79 17.10
CA GLN A 255 -0.71 -3.47 18.08
C GLN A 255 -2.16 -2.98 18.02
N GLU A 256 -2.36 -1.70 17.75
CA GLU A 256 -3.69 -1.10 17.64
C GLU A 256 -4.44 -1.49 16.37
N LEU A 257 -3.80 -2.09 15.35
CA LEU A 257 -4.49 -2.52 14.12
C LEU A 257 -5.42 -3.71 14.34
N GLY A 258 -5.18 -4.52 15.37
CA GLY A 258 -5.89 -5.78 15.61
C GLY A 258 -7.43 -5.68 15.56
N PRO A 259 -8.06 -4.74 16.28
CA PRO A 259 -9.51 -4.56 16.23
C PRO A 259 -10.06 -4.20 14.84
N GLY A 260 -9.24 -3.58 13.97
CA GLY A 260 -9.66 -3.19 12.62
C GLY A 260 -10.01 -4.36 11.72
N ASP A 261 -9.39 -5.53 11.93
CA ASP A 261 -9.75 -6.74 11.19
C ASP A 261 -11.20 -7.19 11.47
N GLY A 262 -11.70 -6.96 12.68
CA GLY A 262 -13.09 -7.25 13.04
C GLY A 262 -14.10 -6.41 12.25
N ILE A 263 -13.80 -5.12 12.08
CA ILE A 263 -14.65 -4.18 11.32
C ILE A 263 -14.68 -4.58 9.84
N VAL A 264 -13.51 -4.83 9.24
CA VAL A 264 -13.41 -5.23 7.83
C VAL A 264 -14.08 -6.60 7.58
N MET A 265 -14.01 -7.54 8.53
CA MET A 265 -14.76 -8.79 8.45
C MET A 265 -16.28 -8.58 8.54
N ALA A 266 -16.76 -7.70 9.41
CA ALA A 266 -18.19 -7.39 9.49
C ALA A 266 -18.69 -6.79 8.16
N PHE A 267 -17.91 -5.90 7.54
CA PHE A 267 -18.22 -5.36 6.23
C PHE A 267 -18.27 -6.44 5.13
N ASP A 268 -17.32 -7.38 5.14
CA ASP A 268 -17.33 -8.52 4.20
C ASP A 268 -18.53 -9.44 4.40
N ASN A 269 -18.97 -9.66 5.64
CA ASN A 269 -20.17 -10.47 5.93
C ASN A 269 -21.44 -9.85 5.33
N ILE A 270 -21.59 -8.53 5.42
CA ILE A 270 -22.72 -7.83 4.78
C ILE A 270 -22.65 -7.97 3.26
N LEU A 271 -21.45 -7.86 2.66
CA LEU A 271 -21.29 -8.15 1.22
C LEU A 271 -21.76 -9.57 0.88
N GLN A 272 -21.35 -10.60 1.63
CA GLN A 272 -21.76 -11.97 1.36
C GLN A 272 -23.29 -12.13 1.41
N LYS A 273 -23.94 -11.50 2.40
CA LYS A 273 -25.41 -11.48 2.49
C LYS A 273 -26.03 -10.88 1.23
N LEU A 274 -25.56 -9.70 0.79
CA LEU A 274 -26.08 -9.04 -0.41
C LEU A 274 -25.92 -9.89 -1.68
N LEU A 275 -24.79 -10.60 -1.82
CA LEU A 275 -24.54 -11.47 -2.97
C LEU A 275 -25.42 -12.73 -2.96
N GLU A 276 -25.74 -13.26 -1.79
CA GLU A 276 -26.60 -14.43 -1.63
C GLU A 276 -28.08 -14.09 -1.86
N GLU A 277 -28.58 -13.03 -1.23
CA GLU A 277 -30.02 -12.68 -1.26
C GLU A 277 -30.43 -11.94 -2.54
N TYR A 278 -29.50 -11.22 -3.18
CA TYR A 278 -29.78 -10.34 -4.33
C TYR A 278 -28.96 -10.65 -5.58
N GLY A 279 -28.49 -11.89 -5.74
CA GLY A 279 -27.68 -12.30 -6.89
C GLY A 279 -28.36 -12.21 -8.27
N SER A 280 -29.69 -12.01 -8.31
CA SER A 280 -30.45 -11.71 -9.53
C SER A 280 -30.40 -10.26 -9.97
N ASP A 281 -29.96 -9.36 -9.09
CA ASP A 281 -29.82 -7.92 -9.30
C ASP A 281 -28.35 -7.54 -9.59
N ASP A 282 -28.09 -6.28 -9.97
CA ASP A 282 -26.72 -5.84 -10.21
C ASP A 282 -25.97 -5.61 -8.88
N THR A 283 -25.08 -6.55 -8.56
CA THR A 283 -24.26 -6.56 -7.34
C THR A 283 -22.82 -6.07 -7.58
N ARG A 284 -22.50 -5.59 -8.78
CA ARG A 284 -21.12 -5.26 -9.16
C ARG A 284 -20.52 -4.16 -8.27
N ASN A 285 -21.26 -3.08 -8.06
CA ASN A 285 -20.77 -1.91 -7.34
C ASN A 285 -20.40 -2.23 -5.87
N VAL A 286 -21.29 -2.92 -5.16
CA VAL A 286 -21.05 -3.32 -3.76
C VAL A 286 -19.84 -4.24 -3.64
N LYS A 287 -19.69 -5.18 -4.59
CA LYS A 287 -18.55 -6.09 -4.63
C LYS A 287 -17.23 -5.36 -4.90
N GLU A 288 -17.17 -4.54 -5.94
CA GLU A 288 -15.95 -3.81 -6.30
C GLU A 288 -15.51 -2.85 -5.19
N THR A 289 -16.45 -2.15 -4.56
CA THR A 289 -16.17 -1.21 -3.47
C THR A 289 -15.67 -1.94 -2.22
N THR A 290 -16.33 -3.02 -1.79
CA THR A 290 -15.88 -3.79 -0.63
C THR A 290 -14.51 -4.41 -0.84
N GLU A 291 -14.24 -5.00 -2.01
CA GLU A 291 -12.92 -5.56 -2.33
C GLU A 291 -11.82 -4.51 -2.40
N TYR A 292 -12.13 -3.32 -2.92
CA TYR A 292 -11.21 -2.18 -2.90
C TYR A 292 -10.82 -1.78 -1.48
N LEU A 293 -11.79 -1.62 -0.57
CA LEU A 293 -11.51 -1.23 0.82
C LEU A 293 -10.79 -2.34 1.59
N LYS A 294 -11.15 -3.62 1.38
CA LYS A 294 -10.40 -4.78 1.94
C LYS A 294 -8.93 -4.77 1.50
N THR A 295 -8.69 -4.57 0.21
CA THR A 295 -7.33 -4.50 -0.33
C THR A 295 -6.56 -3.30 0.23
N SER A 296 -7.23 -2.14 0.34
CA SER A 296 -6.64 -0.92 0.90
C SER A 296 -6.25 -1.11 2.37
N TRP A 297 -7.09 -1.76 3.17
CA TRP A 297 -6.77 -2.12 4.55
C TRP A 297 -5.53 -3.02 4.66
N ILE A 298 -5.45 -4.07 3.83
CA ILE A 298 -4.27 -4.95 3.79
C ILE A 298 -3.00 -4.16 3.46
N ASN A 299 -3.07 -3.28 2.45
CA ASN A 299 -1.94 -2.45 2.04
C ASN A 299 -1.51 -1.47 3.13
N LEU A 300 -2.45 -0.86 3.85
CA LEU A 300 -2.16 0.04 4.97
C LEU A 300 -1.44 -0.70 6.10
N LYS A 301 -1.93 -1.88 6.50
CA LYS A 301 -1.27 -2.72 7.51
C LYS A 301 0.15 -3.08 7.07
N GLN A 302 0.32 -3.46 5.80
CA GLN A 302 1.64 -3.79 5.25
C GLN A 302 2.58 -2.58 5.28
N SER A 303 2.10 -1.38 4.91
CA SER A 303 2.90 -0.16 4.94
C SER A 303 3.40 0.18 6.36
N ILE A 304 2.54 -0.02 7.38
CA ILE A 304 2.92 0.19 8.78
C ILE A 304 3.98 -0.84 9.20
N ALA A 305 3.81 -2.11 8.83
CA ALA A 305 4.77 -3.17 9.13
C ALA A 305 6.13 -2.97 8.42
N ASP A 306 6.12 -2.54 7.17
CA ASP A 306 7.33 -2.23 6.40
C ASP A 306 8.11 -1.08 7.04
N ARG A 307 7.39 -0.05 7.53
CA ARG A 307 8.00 1.04 8.30
C ARG A 307 8.67 0.51 9.57
N GLN A 308 8.03 -0.38 10.33
CA GLN A 308 8.64 -1.00 11.51
C GLN A 308 9.94 -1.73 11.15
N ASN A 309 9.89 -2.58 10.12
CA ASN A 309 11.06 -3.34 9.65
C ASN A 309 12.23 -2.42 9.24
N ALA A 310 11.92 -1.32 8.55
CA ALA A 310 12.91 -0.32 8.16
C ALA A 310 13.55 0.38 9.36
N LEU A 311 12.75 0.84 10.33
CA LEU A 311 13.24 1.49 11.55
C LEU A 311 14.16 0.55 12.36
N GLU A 312 13.78 -0.71 12.48
CA GLU A 312 14.64 -1.70 13.17
C GLU A 312 15.92 -2.00 12.40
N ALA A 313 15.88 -2.03 11.06
CA ALA A 313 17.08 -2.20 10.25
C ALA A 313 18.04 -1.02 10.43
N GLU A 314 17.53 0.22 10.41
CA GLU A 314 18.30 1.42 10.73
C GLU A 314 18.93 1.34 12.13
N TRP A 315 18.18 0.88 13.13
CA TRP A 315 18.68 0.73 14.49
C TRP A 315 19.85 -0.25 14.56
N ARG A 316 19.73 -1.42 13.92
CA ARG A 316 20.83 -2.40 13.83
C ARG A 316 22.06 -1.81 13.14
N MET A 317 21.87 -1.00 12.09
CA MET A 317 22.99 -0.32 11.42
C MET A 317 23.68 0.70 12.34
N VAL A 318 22.92 1.50 13.08
CA VAL A 318 23.46 2.47 14.04
C VAL A 318 24.27 1.75 15.11
N GLN A 319 23.74 0.66 15.67
CA GLN A 319 24.46 -0.15 16.67
C GLN A 319 25.76 -0.73 16.12
N ALA A 320 25.74 -1.26 14.88
CA ALA A 320 26.95 -1.76 14.23
C ALA A 320 28.00 -0.65 14.05
N SER A 321 27.58 0.52 13.56
CA SER A 321 28.48 1.67 13.37
C SER A 321 29.09 2.18 14.68
N HIS A 322 28.33 2.12 15.79
CA HIS A 322 28.82 2.49 17.09
C HIS A 322 29.93 1.53 17.56
N ARG A 323 29.71 0.22 17.41
CA ARG A 323 30.72 -0.80 17.72
C ARG A 323 31.97 -0.63 16.86
N ASP A 324 31.82 -0.34 15.57
CA ASP A 324 32.95 -0.10 14.67
C ASP A 324 33.76 1.12 15.12
N LEU A 325 33.09 2.19 15.57
CA LEU A 325 33.75 3.37 16.12
C LEU A 325 34.49 3.06 17.43
N GLU A 326 33.88 2.30 18.35
CA GLU A 326 34.55 1.87 19.58
C GLU A 326 35.82 1.06 19.29
N ASN A 327 35.74 0.12 18.35
CA ASN A 327 36.89 -0.65 17.89
C ASN A 327 37.98 0.24 17.29
N PHE A 328 37.60 1.22 16.48
CA PHE A 328 38.52 2.18 15.88
C PHE A 328 39.23 3.06 16.93
N LEU A 329 38.48 3.57 17.91
CA LEU A 329 39.05 4.35 18.99
C LEU A 329 40.05 3.54 19.82
N LYS A 330 39.74 2.27 20.10
CA LYS A 330 40.67 1.36 20.77
C LYS A 330 41.94 1.15 19.94
N TRP A 331 41.80 0.95 18.63
CA TRP A 331 42.95 0.80 17.74
C TRP A 331 43.83 2.06 17.71
N ILE A 332 43.24 3.27 17.72
CA ILE A 332 44.00 4.53 17.83
C ILE A 332 44.83 4.55 19.12
N GLN A 333 44.24 4.15 20.25
CA GLN A 333 44.94 4.11 21.54
C GLN A 333 46.11 3.12 21.51
N GLU A 334 45.93 1.95 20.90
CA GLU A 334 46.98 0.94 20.73
C GLU A 334 48.11 1.45 19.81
N ALA A 335 47.76 2.16 18.72
CA ALA A 335 48.71 2.77 17.81
C ALA A 335 49.51 3.89 18.49
N GLU A 336 48.86 4.77 19.25
CA GLU A 336 49.50 5.83 20.03
C GLU A 336 50.47 5.26 21.07
N ALA A 337 50.06 4.21 21.79
CA ALA A 337 50.93 3.52 22.74
C ALA A 337 52.17 2.94 22.05
N THR A 338 52.01 2.35 20.87
CA THR A 338 53.13 1.81 20.08
C THR A 338 54.10 2.91 19.63
N VAL A 339 53.58 4.04 19.14
CA VAL A 339 54.38 5.21 18.75
C VAL A 339 55.16 5.75 19.94
N ASN A 340 54.55 5.87 21.11
CA ASN A 340 55.21 6.34 22.34
C ASN A 340 56.37 5.41 22.75
N VAL A 341 56.16 4.08 22.71
CA VAL A 341 57.22 3.11 23.00
C VAL A 341 58.38 3.22 22.01
N LEU A 342 58.10 3.41 20.72
CA LEU A 342 59.12 3.59 19.68
C LEU A 342 59.87 4.92 19.85
N ALA A 343 59.18 6.00 20.22
CA ALA A 343 59.81 7.28 20.55
C ALA A 343 60.77 7.13 21.73
N ASP A 344 60.34 6.47 22.81
CA ASP A 344 61.17 6.19 23.99
C ASP A 344 62.38 5.30 23.66
N ALA A 345 62.20 4.32 22.77
CA ALA A 345 63.31 3.48 22.28
C ALA A 345 64.32 4.30 21.47
N SER A 346 63.86 5.15 20.55
CA SER A 346 64.68 6.05 19.75
C SER A 346 65.46 7.05 20.63
N HIS A 347 64.80 7.68 21.60
CA HIS A 347 65.47 8.58 22.55
C HIS A 347 66.58 7.88 23.33
N ARG A 348 66.34 6.65 23.80
CA ARG A 348 67.37 5.85 24.49
C ARG A 348 68.53 5.49 23.58
N GLU A 349 68.27 5.12 22.33
CA GLU A 349 69.33 4.81 21.35
C GLU A 349 70.21 6.04 21.06
N ASN A 350 69.60 7.20 20.83
CA ASN A 350 70.34 8.46 20.64
C ASN A 350 71.22 8.79 21.86
N ALA A 351 70.69 8.67 23.08
CA ALA A 351 71.46 8.92 24.30
C ALA A 351 72.64 7.94 24.47
N LEU A 352 72.48 6.67 24.05
CA LEU A 352 73.56 5.69 24.04
C LEU A 352 74.64 6.06 23.01
N GLN A 353 74.26 6.48 21.80
CA GLN A 353 75.20 6.95 20.78
C GLN A 353 75.99 8.17 21.27
N ASP A 354 75.33 9.16 21.88
CA ASP A 354 75.99 10.35 22.44
C ASP A 354 76.98 9.99 23.55
N SER A 355 76.63 9.04 24.42
CA SER A 355 77.52 8.53 25.47
C SER A 355 78.77 7.84 24.92
N ILE A 356 78.61 7.07 23.84
CA ILE A 356 79.73 6.43 23.14
C ILE A 356 80.64 7.50 22.52
N LEU A 357 80.08 8.45 21.78
CA LEU A 357 80.83 9.56 21.17
C LEU A 357 81.58 10.39 22.22
N ALA A 358 80.95 10.70 23.36
CA ALA A 358 81.57 11.42 24.45
C ALA A 358 82.75 10.66 25.08
N ARG A 359 82.64 9.32 25.20
CA ARG A 359 83.73 8.47 25.68
C ARG A 359 84.90 8.44 24.69
N GLU A 360 84.62 8.31 23.41
CA GLU A 360 85.61 8.34 22.32
C GLU A 360 86.39 9.67 22.35
N LEU A 361 85.66 10.79 22.43
CA LEU A 361 86.25 12.13 22.47
C LEU A 361 87.10 12.34 23.73
N LYS A 362 86.65 11.83 24.88
CA LYS A 362 87.45 11.82 26.12
C LYS A 362 88.73 11.01 25.99
N GLN A 363 88.70 9.85 25.33
CA GLN A 363 89.91 9.06 25.07
C GLN A 363 90.86 9.81 24.14
N GLN A 364 90.38 10.44 23.07
CA GLN A 364 91.23 11.23 22.18
C GLN A 364 91.88 12.43 22.89
N MET A 365 91.14 13.11 23.77
CA MET A 365 91.70 14.18 24.61
C MET A 365 92.78 13.64 25.57
N GLN A 366 92.57 12.46 26.16
CA GLN A 366 93.59 11.83 27.01
C GLN A 366 94.85 11.48 26.20
N VAL A 367 94.72 10.83 25.04
CA VAL A 367 95.86 10.53 24.14
C VAL A 367 96.63 11.79 23.76
N SER A 368 95.94 12.88 23.43
CA SER A 368 96.55 14.18 23.12
C SER A 368 97.30 14.82 24.30
N THR A 369 96.88 14.55 25.54
CA THR A 369 97.60 15.01 26.75
C THR A 369 98.86 14.18 27.07
N TRP A 370 98.97 12.94 26.58
CA TRP A 370 100.20 12.13 26.73
C TRP A 370 101.24 12.45 25.64
N GLU A 371 100.81 12.90 24.45
CA GLU A 371 101.73 13.30 23.36
C GLU A 371 102.34 14.70 23.55
N THR A 372 101.84 15.49 24.51
CA THR A 372 102.36 16.84 24.83
C THR A 372 103.24 16.90 26.09
N THR A 373 103.58 15.75 26.70
CA THR A 373 104.57 15.70 27.79
C THR A 373 105.94 15.26 27.26
N PRO A 374 106.99 16.11 27.28
CA PRO A 374 108.31 15.71 26.80
C PRO A 374 108.97 14.73 27.77
N VAL A 375 109.39 13.59 27.23
CA VAL A 375 110.30 12.63 27.87
C VAL A 375 111.65 13.31 28.10
N LEU A 376 111.95 13.68 29.35
CA LEU A 376 113.31 13.96 29.81
C LEU A 376 113.82 12.74 30.60
N VAL A 377 114.58 11.90 29.93
CA VAL A 377 115.35 10.80 30.52
C VAL A 377 116.77 11.28 30.84
N ILE A 378 117.04 11.43 32.15
CA ILE A 378 118.21 11.02 32.96
C ILE A 378 119.66 11.46 32.57
N PHE A 379 120.39 12.18 33.47
CA PHE A 379 121.57 11.71 34.26
C PHE A 379 122.47 12.80 34.91
N ALA A 380 122.84 12.54 36.18
CA ALA A 380 124.09 12.82 36.94
C ALA A 380 124.60 14.26 37.23
N LEU A 381 124.59 14.65 38.52
CA LEU A 381 125.77 14.81 39.42
C LEU A 381 125.34 15.17 40.84
#